data_AF-A0A662H2M5-F1
#
_entry.id   AF-A0A662H2M5-F1
#
_cell.length_a   1.000
_cell.length_b   1.000
_cell.length_c   1.000
_cell.angle_alpha   90.00
_cell.angle_beta   90.00
_cell.angle_gamma   90.00
#
_symmetry.space_group_name_H-M   'P 1'
#
loop_
_entity.id
_entity.type
_entity.pdbx_description
1 polymer ?
#
loop_
_entity_poly.entity_id
_entity_poly.type
_entity_poly.pdbx_seq_one_letter_code
_entity_poly.pdbx_strand_id
1 'polypeptide(L)'
;MGYPMWYVVFLKIGNMSTFVNETIPADVEPVWCYEVLLNHNSNTTIPITVSLNRTGTNVRLIFELWTINEHGELTYHNRWVHLWINVTKPTI
;
A
#
# COMPACT_ATOMS: atom_id res chain seq x y z
N MET A 1 -23.82 -6.13 15.72
CA MET A 1 -23.27 -7.31 15.01
C MET A 1 -22.09 -6.81 14.20
N GLY A 2 -20.94 -7.48 14.30
CA GLY A 2 -19.75 -7.14 13.55
C GLY A 2 -19.30 -8.33 12.71
N TYR A 3 -18.81 -8.07 11.51
CA TYR A 3 -18.46 -9.08 10.52
C TYR A 3 -16.95 -9.09 10.27
N PRO A 4 -16.36 -10.25 9.90
CA PRO A 4 -14.97 -10.30 9.47
C PRO A 4 -14.79 -9.53 8.16
N MET A 5 -13.61 -8.93 7.98
CA MET A 5 -13.23 -8.15 6.82
C MET A 5 -11.95 -8.70 6.22
N TRP A 6 -11.94 -8.90 4.90
CA TRP A 6 -10.73 -9.27 4.17
C TRP A 6 -10.06 -8.00 3.66
N TYR A 7 -8.91 -7.68 4.25
CA TYR A 7 -8.09 -6.55 3.85
C TYR A 7 -6.97 -6.99 2.93
N VAL A 8 -6.67 -6.15 1.96
CA VAL A 8 -5.54 -6.26 1.05
C VAL A 8 -4.74 -4.96 1.15
N VAL A 9 -3.45 -5.06 1.40
CA VAL A 9 -2.53 -3.91 1.44
C VAL A 9 -1.61 -4.00 0.24
N PHE A 10 -1.64 -2.99 -0.61
CA PHE A 10 -0.66 -2.84 -1.68
C PHE A 10 0.40 -1.81 -1.30
N LEU A 11 1.65 -2.16 -1.55
CA LEU A 11 2.76 -1.21 -1.59
C LEU A 11 3.11 -0.95 -3.05
N LYS A 12 3.12 0.33 -3.38
CA LYS A 12 3.43 0.88 -4.70
C LYS A 12 4.60 1.84 -4.61
N ILE A 13 5.44 1.88 -5.64
CA ILE A 13 6.56 2.81 -5.73
C ILE A 13 6.25 3.85 -6.80
N GLY A 14 6.05 5.09 -6.37
CA GLY A 14 5.80 6.24 -7.22
C GLY A 14 6.86 7.33 -7.08
N ASN A 15 6.50 8.52 -7.53
CA ASN A 15 7.32 9.73 -7.50
C ASN A 15 6.42 10.97 -7.22
N MET A 16 6.96 12.16 -7.43
CA MET A 16 6.25 13.44 -7.22
C MET A 16 4.99 13.62 -8.09
N SER A 17 4.95 13.03 -9.28
CA SER A 17 3.79 13.11 -10.18
C SER A 17 2.79 11.97 -9.97
N THR A 18 3.10 10.96 -9.16
CA THR A 18 2.16 9.87 -8.87
C THR A 18 1.04 10.39 -7.99
N PHE A 19 -0.14 10.54 -8.58
CA PHE A 19 -1.36 10.96 -7.91
C PHE A 19 -1.98 9.81 -7.12
N VAL A 20 -2.49 10.09 -5.92
CA VAL A 20 -3.26 9.17 -5.07
C VAL A 20 -4.03 10.01 -4.05
N ASN A 21 -5.27 9.63 -3.77
CA ASN A 21 -6.09 10.23 -2.73
C ASN A 21 -7.11 9.21 -2.17
N GLU A 22 -8.09 9.68 -1.41
CA GLU A 22 -9.12 8.87 -0.77
C GLU A 22 -10.11 8.24 -1.77
N THR A 23 -10.16 8.67 -3.03
CA THR A 23 -11.13 8.15 -4.01
C THR A 23 -10.48 7.51 -5.23
N ILE A 24 -9.22 7.83 -5.50
CA ILE A 24 -8.46 7.43 -6.67
C ILE A 24 -7.16 6.79 -6.16
N PRO A 25 -6.98 5.47 -6.38
CA PRO A 25 -5.72 4.80 -6.06
C PRO A 25 -4.62 5.26 -7.01
N ALA A 26 -3.36 5.02 -6.62
CA ALA A 26 -2.21 5.32 -7.45
C ALA A 26 -2.21 4.46 -8.73
N ASP A 27 -2.06 5.11 -9.88
CA ASP A 27 -1.96 4.47 -11.19
C ASP A 27 -0.53 3.95 -11.45
N VAL A 28 -0.09 3.05 -10.58
CA VAL A 28 1.19 2.32 -10.68
C VAL A 28 1.00 0.92 -10.13
N GLU A 29 1.73 -0.05 -10.67
CA GLU A 29 1.59 -1.45 -10.28
C GLU A 29 2.15 -1.71 -8.87
N PRO A 30 1.46 -2.52 -8.04
CA PRO A 30 1.99 -2.92 -6.74
C PRO A 30 3.30 -3.69 -6.88
N VAL A 31 4.29 -3.34 -6.07
CA VAL A 31 5.54 -4.11 -5.94
C VAL A 31 5.46 -5.15 -4.83
N TRP A 32 4.45 -5.05 -3.96
CA TRP A 32 4.20 -5.96 -2.87
C TRP A 32 2.72 -5.94 -2.48
N CYS A 33 2.21 -7.09 -2.07
CA CYS A 33 0.83 -7.32 -1.66
C CYS A 33 0.82 -8.14 -0.37
N TYR A 34 -0.10 -7.82 0.54
CA TYR A 34 -0.39 -8.64 1.70
C TYR A 34 -1.88 -8.68 1.97
N GLU A 35 -2.38 -9.88 2.24
CA GLU A 35 -3.79 -10.16 2.44
C GLU A 35 -4.02 -10.72 3.84
N VAL A 36 -5.09 -10.26 4.49
CA VAL A 36 -5.46 -10.74 5.83
C VAL A 36 -6.97 -10.67 6.04
N LEU A 37 -7.52 -11.77 6.53
CA LEU A 37 -8.87 -11.82 7.07
C LEU A 37 -8.83 -11.44 8.54
N LEU A 38 -9.45 -10.31 8.91
CA LEU A 38 -9.56 -9.86 10.29
C LEU A 38 -10.97 -10.09 10.80
N ASN A 39 -11.07 -10.71 11.98
CA ASN A 39 -12.33 -10.78 12.71
C ASN A 39 -12.76 -9.39 13.15
N HIS A 40 -14.06 -9.25 13.46
CA HIS A 40 -14.59 -8.02 14.00
C HIS A 40 -13.78 -7.52 15.21
N ASN A 41 -13.50 -6.22 15.23
CA ASN A 41 -12.78 -5.52 16.30
C ASN A 41 -11.35 -6.07 16.56
N SER A 42 -10.76 -6.75 15.58
CA SER A 42 -9.38 -7.22 15.62
C SER A 42 -8.47 -6.28 14.83
N ASN A 43 -7.18 -6.26 15.18
CA ASN A 43 -6.14 -5.56 14.44
C ASN A 43 -4.93 -6.47 14.24
N THR A 44 -4.08 -6.11 13.29
CA THR A 44 -2.79 -6.76 13.06
C THR A 44 -1.74 -5.71 12.70
N THR A 45 -0.48 -6.00 13.01
CA THR A 45 0.67 -5.20 12.61
C THR A 45 1.66 -6.11 11.90
N ILE A 46 2.01 -5.76 10.65
CA ILE A 46 2.87 -6.59 9.81
C ILE A 46 4.17 -5.83 9.52
N PRO A 47 5.35 -6.43 9.76
CA PRO A 47 6.60 -5.83 9.33
C PRO A 47 6.71 -5.86 7.81
N ILE A 48 7.09 -4.74 7.21
CA ILE A 48 7.26 -4.62 5.76
C ILE A 48 8.75 -4.60 5.44
N THR A 49 9.17 -5.49 4.54
CA THR A 49 10.53 -5.50 3.97
C THR A 49 10.43 -5.20 2.49
N VAL A 50 11.04 -4.10 2.06
CA VAL A 50 11.06 -3.66 0.65
C VAL A 50 12.49 -3.47 0.17
N SER A 51 12.79 -4.01 -1.01
CA SER A 51 14.09 -3.84 -1.68
C SER A 51 13.96 -2.83 -2.81
N LEU A 52 14.77 -1.76 -2.78
CA LEU A 52 14.78 -0.71 -3.78
C LEU A 52 16.00 -0.87 -4.68
N ASN A 53 15.77 -1.35 -5.90
CA ASN A 53 16.85 -1.71 -6.84
C ASN A 53 17.36 -0.51 -7.66
N ARG A 54 16.81 0.69 -7.46
CA ARG A 54 17.16 1.90 -8.21
C ARG A 54 17.32 3.05 -7.25
N THR A 55 18.39 3.81 -7.44
CA THR A 55 18.58 5.11 -6.79
C THR A 55 17.59 6.13 -7.34
N GLY A 56 17.19 7.09 -6.51
CA GLY A 56 16.29 8.16 -6.90
C GLY A 56 16.06 9.15 -5.78
N THR A 57 15.82 10.41 -6.14
CA THR A 57 15.37 11.46 -5.23
C THR A 57 13.86 11.57 -5.25
N ASN A 58 13.23 11.87 -4.12
CA ASN A 58 11.78 11.99 -3.99
C ASN A 58 11.04 10.74 -4.50
N VAL A 59 11.55 9.57 -4.11
CA VAL A 59 10.83 8.31 -4.32
C VAL A 59 9.67 8.25 -3.33
N ARG A 60 8.47 7.94 -3.82
CA ARG A 60 7.24 7.87 -3.03
C ARG A 60 6.91 6.41 -2.76
N LEU A 61 6.99 5.96 -1.51
CA LEU A 61 6.39 4.68 -1.12
C LEU A 61 4.93 4.96 -0.78
N ILE A 62 4.00 4.29 -1.46
CA ILE A 62 2.56 4.49 -1.29
C ILE A 62 1.98 3.17 -0.79
N PHE A 63 1.29 3.21 0.34
CA PHE A 63 0.55 2.09 0.91
C PHE A 63 -0.92 2.36 0.73
N GLU A 64 -1.63 1.43 0.11
CA GLU A 64 -3.07 1.52 -0.13
C GLU A 64 -3.78 0.39 0.57
N LEU A 65 -4.89 0.71 1.23
CA LEU A 65 -5.79 -0.26 1.82
C LEU A 65 -6.93 -0.55 0.87
N TRP A 66 -7.17 -1.83 0.67
CA TRP A 66 -8.21 -2.39 -0.17
C TRP A 66 -8.96 -3.46 0.63
N THR A 67 -10.14 -3.81 0.16
CA THR A 67 -10.96 -4.86 0.75
C THR A 67 -11.56 -5.73 -0.32
N ILE A 68 -11.74 -7.02 -0.02
CA ILE A 68 -12.56 -7.90 -0.86
C ILE A 68 -14.00 -7.81 -0.35
N ASN A 69 -14.92 -7.42 -1.23
CA ASN A 69 -16.34 -7.31 -0.88
C ASN A 69 -17.02 -8.69 -0.83
N GLU A 70 -18.30 -8.73 -0.47
CA GLU A 70 -19.07 -9.98 -0.35
C GLU A 70 -19.22 -10.76 -1.67
N HIS A 71 -19.00 -10.10 -2.81
CA HIS A 71 -19.04 -10.70 -4.15
C HIS A 71 -17.65 -11.18 -4.61
N GLY A 72 -16.61 -11.06 -3.77
CA GLY A 72 -15.24 -11.42 -4.12
C GLY A 72 -14.50 -10.35 -4.93
N GLU A 73 -15.03 -9.12 -5.03
CA GLU A 73 -14.42 -8.05 -5.81
C GLU A 73 -13.50 -7.18 -4.95
N LEU A 74 -12.33 -6.88 -5.50
CA LEU A 74 -11.35 -6.01 -4.88
C LEU A 74 -11.81 -4.54 -4.99
N THR A 75 -12.03 -3.90 -3.84
CA THR A 75 -12.56 -2.53 -3.73
C THR A 75 -11.60 -1.65 -2.95
N TYR A 76 -11.35 -0.43 -3.43
CA TYR A 76 -10.49 0.53 -2.75
C TYR A 76 -11.15 0.99 -1.45
N HIS A 77 -10.43 0.92 -0.33
CA HIS A 77 -10.98 1.23 1.00
C HIS A 77 -10.82 2.72 1.36
N ASN A 78 -10.43 3.57 0.41
CA ASN A 78 -10.28 5.02 0.59
C ASN A 78 -9.24 5.44 1.63
N ARG A 79 -8.39 4.50 2.08
CA ARG A 79 -7.31 4.75 3.04
C ARG A 79 -5.98 4.46 2.39
N TRP A 80 -5.09 5.42 2.51
CA TRP A 80 -3.74 5.32 1.99
C TRP A 80 -2.80 6.13 2.88
N VAL A 81 -1.51 5.83 2.79
CA VAL A 81 -0.44 6.62 3.41
C VAL A 81 0.78 6.56 2.51
N HIS A 82 1.67 7.54 2.64
CA HIS A 82 2.90 7.56 1.88
C HIS A 82 4.11 8.00 2.70
N LEU A 83 5.29 7.62 2.21
CA LEU A 83 6.58 8.07 2.69
C LEU A 83 7.39 8.62 1.52
N TRP A 84 8.04 9.76 1.73
CA TRP A 84 9.06 10.28 0.83
C TRP A 84 10.43 9.81 1.28
N ILE A 85 11.18 9.23 0.36
CA ILE A 85 12.54 8.75 0.62
C ILE A 85 13.49 9.18 -0.50
N ASN A 86 14.75 9.37 -0.14
CA ASN A 86 15.85 9.51 -1.08
C ASN A 86 16.67 8.22 -1.06
N VAL A 87 16.75 7.54 -2.20
CA VAL A 87 17.52 6.31 -2.36
C VAL A 87 18.86 6.68 -3.00
N THR A 88 19.90 6.78 -2.18
CA THR A 88 21.25 7.14 -2.63
C THR A 88 22.13 5.90 -2.77
N LYS A 89 23.08 5.95 -3.70
CA LYS A 89 24.16 4.97 -3.74
C LYS A 89 25.19 5.28 -2.64
N PRO A 90 25.87 4.28 -2.07
CA PRO A 90 27.00 4.52 -1.18
C PRO A 90 28.05 5.39 -1.87
N THR A 91 28.64 6.32 -1.14
CA THR A 91 29.87 7.01 -1.56
C THR A 91 31.00 6.01 -1.49
N ILE A 92 31.66 5.77 -2.64
CA ILE A 92 32.88 4.97 -2.75
C ILE A 92 34.00 5.71 -2.02
#